data_AF-X6CIQ8-F1
#
_entry.id   AF-X6CIQ8-F1
#
_cell.length_a   1.000
_cell.length_b   1.000
_cell.length_c   1.000
_cell.angle_alpha   90.00
_cell.angle_beta   90.00
_cell.angle_gamma   90.00
#
_symmetry.space_group_name_H-M   'P 1'
#
loop_
_entity.id
_entity.type
_entity.pdbx_description
1 polymer ?
#
loop_
_entity_poly.entity_id
_entity_poly.type
_entity_poly.pdbx_seq_one_letter_code
_entity_poly.pdbx_strand_id
1 'polypeptide(L)'
;MLKATYQPQPVKWVEIPKPDGGVRKLGVPCVVDRLIQQALLQVLQEQWGPTFSEHSYGFRPERSAHQAVAQAQCYIAEGYS
;
A
#
# COMPACT_ATOMS: atom_id res chain seq x y z
N MET A 1 -9.89 22.82 6.65
CA MET A 1 -9.55 21.48 7.17
C MET A 1 -9.89 21.28 8.65
N LEU A 2 -9.34 22.06 9.58
CA LEU A 2 -9.53 21.85 11.02
C LEU A 2 -10.98 21.99 11.52
N LYS A 3 -11.86 22.61 10.73
CA LYS A 3 -13.32 22.68 10.97
C LYS A 3 -14.11 21.59 10.22
N ALA A 4 -13.45 20.51 9.78
CA ALA A 4 -14.02 19.45 8.94
C ALA A 4 -14.67 19.91 7.62
N THR A 5 -14.32 21.10 7.12
CA THR A 5 -14.90 21.70 5.90
C THR A 5 -14.18 21.29 4.60
N TYR A 6 -13.15 20.45 4.69
CA TYR A 6 -12.38 20.08 3.51
C TYR A 6 -13.12 19.08 2.64
N GLN A 7 -13.16 19.34 1.34
CA GLN A 7 -13.71 18.43 0.35
C GLN A 7 -12.59 18.03 -0.62
N PRO A 8 -12.20 16.74 -0.67
CA PRO A 8 -11.20 16.27 -1.63
C PRO A 8 -11.70 16.41 -3.05
N GLN A 9 -10.79 16.58 -4.01
CA GLN A 9 -11.16 16.68 -5.42
C GLN A 9 -11.39 15.28 -6.02
N PRO A 10 -12.25 15.16 -7.04
CA PRO A 10 -12.38 13.91 -7.79
C PRO A 10 -11.03 13.46 -8.35
N VAL A 11 -10.74 12.15 -8.29
CA VAL A 11 -9.52 11.58 -8.86
C VAL A 11 -9.53 11.66 -10.39
N LYS A 12 -8.37 11.92 -11.00
CA LYS A 12 -8.20 11.84 -12.45
C LYS A 12 -8.00 10.39 -12.88
N TRP A 13 -8.82 9.91 -13.80
CA TRP A 13 -8.64 8.59 -14.39
C TRP A 13 -7.55 8.60 -15.46
N VAL A 14 -6.59 7.68 -15.32
CA VAL A 14 -5.48 7.49 -16.28
C VAL A 14 -5.38 6.01 -16.59
N GLU A 15 -5.38 5.66 -17.88
CA GLU A 15 -5.16 4.28 -18.32
C GLU A 15 -3.69 4.08 -18.68
N ILE A 16 -3.09 3.02 -18.15
CA ILE A 16 -1.73 2.61 -18.47
C ILE A 16 -1.73 1.13 -18.92
N PRO A 17 -0.85 0.75 -19.87
CA PRO A 17 -0.72 -0.65 -20.27
C PRO A 17 -0.15 -1.50 -19.12
N LYS A 18 -0.60 -2.75 -19.00
CA LYS A 18 0.02 -3.75 -18.13
C LYS A 18 1.13 -4.50 -18.88
N PRO A 19 2.19 -4.99 -18.20
CA PRO A 19 3.24 -5.79 -18.81
C PRO A 19 2.70 -7.03 -19.54
N ASP A 20 1.74 -7.73 -18.94
CA ASP A 20 1.20 -9.00 -19.46
C ASP A 20 -0.04 -8.79 -20.36
N GLY A 21 -0.30 -7.55 -20.79
CA GLY A 21 -1.44 -7.19 -21.64
C GLY A 21 -2.65 -6.64 -20.88
N GLY A 22 -3.49 -5.90 -21.63
CA GLY A 22 -4.63 -5.16 -21.10
C GLY A 22 -4.25 -3.81 -20.48
N VAL A 23 -5.25 -3.13 -19.90
CA VAL A 23 -5.11 -1.79 -19.30
C VAL A 23 -5.31 -1.81 -17.78
N ARG A 24 -4.57 -0.96 -17.07
CA ARG A 24 -4.78 -0.63 -15.66
C ARG A 24 -5.28 0.80 -15.58
N LYS A 25 -6.47 0.98 -15.00
CA LYS A 25 -7.07 2.27 -14.73
C LYS A 25 -6.60 2.76 -13.36
N LEU A 26 -5.83 3.86 -13.33
CA LEU A 26 -5.34 4.51 -12.13
C LEU A 26 -6.23 5.72 -11.78
N GLY A 27 -6.57 5.87 -10.51
CA GLY A 27 -7.15 7.10 -9.96
C GLY A 27 -6.05 7.96 -9.36
N VAL A 28 -5.69 9.06 -10.02
CA VAL A 28 -4.62 9.97 -9.59
C VAL A 28 -5.24 11.17 -8.86
N PRO A 29 -5.06 11.32 -7.53
CA PRO A 29 -5.55 12.47 -6.79
C PRO A 29 -4.77 13.74 -7.13
N CYS A 30 -5.31 14.92 -6.83
CA CYS A 30 -4.56 16.17 -6.95
C CYS A 30 -3.38 16.21 -5.95
N VAL A 31 -2.42 17.12 -6.16
CA VAL A 31 -1.20 17.20 -5.33
C VAL A 31 -1.54 17.41 -3.85
N VAL A 32 -2.53 18.25 -3.57
CA VAL A 32 -2.97 18.56 -2.21
C VAL A 32 -3.58 17.33 -1.55
N ASP A 33 -4.45 16.60 -2.25
CA ASP A 33 -5.04 15.35 -1.73
C ASP A 33 -3.98 14.29 -1.43
N ARG A 34 -2.95 14.15 -2.28
CA ARG A 34 -1.84 13.21 -2.01
C ARG A 34 -1.04 13.61 -0.77
N LEU A 35 -0.79 14.91 -0.58
CA LEU A 35 -0.12 15.42 0.63
C LEU A 35 -0.92 15.07 1.89
N ILE A 36 -2.24 15.28 1.85
CA ILE A 36 -3.14 14.99 2.98
C ILE A 36 -3.18 13.48 3.25
N GLN A 37 -3.36 12.67 2.21
CA GLN A 37 -3.36 11.20 2.32
C GLN A 37 -2.04 10.70 2.91
N GLN A 38 -0.90 11.27 2.52
CA GLN A 38 0.40 10.92 3.07
C GLN A 38 0.54 11.32 4.54
N ALA A 39 0.07 12.50 4.93
CA ALA A 39 0.08 12.94 6.32
C ALA A 39 -0.79 12.02 7.20
N LEU A 40 -1.96 11.61 6.72
CA LEU A 40 -2.80 10.63 7.40
C LEU A 40 -2.10 9.28 7.51
N LEU A 41 -1.47 8.81 6.43
CA LEU A 41 -0.74 7.54 6.41
C LEU A 41 0.36 7.52 7.48
N GLN A 42 1.14 8.60 7.63
CA GLN A 42 2.21 8.68 8.63
C GLN A 42 1.69 8.44 10.05
N VAL A 43 0.58 9.11 10.42
CA VAL A 43 -0.02 8.96 11.76
C VAL A 43 -0.63 7.56 11.96
N LEU A 44 -1.38 7.07 10.96
CA LEU A 44 -2.05 5.77 11.06
C LEU A 44 -1.07 4.60 11.04
N GLN A 45 0.04 4.75 10.31
CA GLN A 45 1.07 3.72 10.19
C GLN A 45 1.82 3.51 11.51
N GLU A 46 2.08 4.57 12.27
CA GLU A 46 2.64 4.47 13.62
C GLU A 46 1.71 3.67 14.55
N GLN A 47 0.39 3.86 14.41
CA GLN A 47 -0.60 3.19 15.24
C GLN A 47 -0.85 1.73 14.84
N TRP A 48 -0.97 1.43 13.54
CA TRP A 48 -1.36 0.11 13.04
C TRP A 48 -0.18 -0.77 12.68
N GLY A 49 0.97 -0.19 12.34
CA GLY A 49 2.19 -0.91 11.96
C GLY A 49 2.55 -2.09 12.88
N PRO A 50 2.54 -1.90 14.22
CA PRO A 50 2.82 -2.97 15.19
C PRO A 50 1.71 -4.02 15.33
N THR A 51 0.48 -3.73 14.90
CA THR A 51 -0.66 -4.68 15.01
C THR A 51 -0.73 -5.66 13.85
N PHE A 52 0.01 -5.42 12.77
CA PHE A 52 0.01 -6.32 11.61
C PHE A 52 0.81 -7.60 11.90
N SER A 53 0.35 -8.71 11.31
CA SER A 53 1.04 -10.00 11.37
C SER A 53 2.51 -9.89 10.93
N GLU A 54 3.38 -10.68 11.56
CA GLU A 54 4.78 -10.83 11.13
C GLU A 54 4.93 -11.39 9.71
N HIS A 55 3.94 -12.16 9.25
CA HIS A 55 3.88 -12.72 7.90
C HIS A 55 3.19 -11.78 6.89
N SER A 56 2.92 -10.53 7.28
CA SER A 56 2.44 -9.49 6.37
C SER A 56 3.63 -8.68 5.84
N TYR A 57 3.89 -8.77 4.54
CA TYR A 57 5.06 -8.15 3.90
C TYR A 57 4.72 -7.00 2.93
N GLY A 58 3.47 -6.90 2.48
CA GLY A 58 3.06 -5.93 1.47
C GLY A 58 2.94 -4.51 2.02
N PHE A 59 3.51 -3.53 1.32
CA PHE A 59 3.37 -2.08 1.59
C PHE A 59 3.76 -1.65 3.02
N ARG A 60 4.64 -2.40 3.68
CA ARG A 60 5.10 -2.10 5.04
C ARG A 60 6.55 -1.59 5.04
N PRO A 61 6.90 -0.66 5.95
CA PRO A 61 8.29 -0.25 6.15
C PRO A 61 9.12 -1.47 6.51
N GLU A 62 10.36 -1.53 5.98
CA GLU A 62 11.33 -2.58 6.31
C GLU A 62 10.84 -4.02 6.02
N ARG A 63 9.79 -4.17 5.20
CA ARG A 63 9.28 -5.45 4.71
C ARG A 63 9.34 -5.46 3.18
N SER A 64 9.65 -6.61 2.60
CA SER A 64 9.84 -6.76 1.15
C SER A 64 9.25 -8.08 0.61
N ALA A 65 8.99 -8.11 -0.70
CA ALA A 65 8.57 -9.32 -1.38
C ALA A 65 9.58 -10.46 -1.26
N HIS A 66 10.88 -10.15 -1.23
CA HIS A 66 11.94 -11.16 -1.05
C HIS A 66 11.86 -11.86 0.30
N GLN A 67 11.57 -11.14 1.39
CA GLN A 67 11.37 -11.75 2.71
C GLN A 67 10.15 -12.69 2.71
N ALA A 68 9.07 -12.33 1.99
CA ALA A 68 7.90 -13.19 1.85
C ALA A 68 8.25 -14.52 1.13
N VAL A 69 9.01 -14.43 0.03
CA VAL A 69 9.46 -15.62 -0.72
C VAL A 69 10.38 -16.49 0.13
N ALA A 70 11.34 -15.89 0.85
CA ALA A 70 12.24 -16.63 1.73
C ALA A 70 11.49 -17.36 2.83
N GLN A 71 10.52 -16.71 3.49
CA GLN A 71 9.69 -17.36 4.51
C GLN A 71 8.89 -18.52 3.93
N ALA A 72 8.32 -18.37 2.73
CA ALA A 72 7.60 -19.43 2.06
C ALA A 72 8.51 -20.64 1.74
N GLN A 73 9.76 -20.40 1.32
CA GLN A 73 10.73 -21.45 1.08
C GLN A 73 11.11 -22.21 2.37
N CYS A 74 11.25 -21.52 3.50
CA CYS A 74 11.50 -22.16 4.80
C CYS A 74 10.37 -23.13 5.16
N TYR A 75 9.10 -22.73 5.02
CA TYR A 75 7.97 -23.60 5.33
C TYR A 75 7.94 -24.87 4.46
N ILE A 76 8.25 -24.75 3.17
CA ILE A 76 8.35 -25.89 2.27
C ILE A 76 9.47 -26.83 2.72
N ALA A 77 10.64 -26.28 3.12
CA ALA A 77 11.77 -27.08 3.58
C ALA A 77 11.51 -27.79 4.92
N GLU A 78 10.71 -27.18 5.80
CA GLU A 78 10.28 -27.75 7.08
C GLU A 78 9.19 -28.84 6.92
N GLY A 79 8.69 -29.07 5.71
CA GLY A 79 7.68 -30.10 5.43
C GLY A 79 6.25 -29.66 5.71
N TYR A 80 6.01 -28.36 5.91
CA TYR A 80 4.65 -27.82 5.94
C TYR A 80 4.13 -27.69 4.51
N SER A 81 3.45 -28.74 4.04
CA SER A 81 2.66 -28.77 2.80
C SER A 81 1.17 -28.59 3.10
#